data_AF-A0A5P8K773-F1
#
_entry.id   AF-A0A5P8K773-F1
#
_cell.length_a   1.000
_cell.length_b   1.000
_cell.length_c   1.000
_cell.angle_alpha   90.00
_cell.angle_beta   90.00
_cell.angle_gamma   90.00
#
_symmetry.space_group_name_H-M   'P 1'
#
loop_
_entity.id
_entity.type
_entity.pdbx_description
1 polymer ?
#
loop_
_entity_poly.entity_id
_entity_poly.type
_entity_poly.pdbx_seq_one_letter_code
_entity_poly.pdbx_strand_id
1 'polypeptide(L)' 'MSEGRESALRRLAAELRQARVEAEGRGDAWSAAVHTVDLEEVERVGRELGVDLTGGADQAGAVRG' A
#
# COMPACT_ATOMS: atom_id res chain seq x y z
N MET A 1 -0.26 21.14 -5.51
CA MET A 1 -0.37 20.40 -4.23
C MET A 1 -0.57 18.87 -4.42
N SER A 2 -0.65 18.35 -5.65
CA SER A 2 -1.06 16.95 -5.88
C SER A 2 0.04 15.89 -5.69
N GLU A 3 1.30 16.18 -6.04
CA GLU A 3 2.42 15.22 -5.96
C GLU A 3 2.74 14.74 -4.53
N GLY A 4 2.64 15.64 -3.55
CA GLY A 4 2.88 15.30 -2.14
C GLY A 4 1.83 14.34 -1.58
N ARG A 5 0.56 14.48 -2.01
CA ARG A 5 -0.53 13.62 -1.57
C ARG A 5 -0.44 12.22 -2.16
N GLU A 6 -0.12 12.12 -3.44
CA GLU A 6 0.10 10.84 -4.13
C GLU A 6 1.27 10.08 -3.51
N SER A 7 2.38 10.77 -3.25
CA SER A 7 3.56 10.18 -2.59
C SER A 7 3.23 9.69 -1.17
N ALA A 8 2.42 10.45 -0.42
CA ALA A 8 1.98 10.04 0.91
C ALA A 8 1.09 8.78 0.86
N LEU A 9 0.17 8.67 -0.08
CA LEU A 9 -0.69 7.50 -0.25
C LEU A 9 0.11 6.24 -0.63
N ARG A 10 1.09 6.37 -1.54
CA ARG A 10 1.98 5.27 -1.90
C ARG A 10 2.80 4.78 -0.71
N ARG A 11 3.34 5.72 0.07
CA ARG A 11 4.10 5.40 1.28
C ARG A 11 3.23 4.68 2.30
N LEU A 12 2.03 5.18 2.56
CA LEU A 12 1.09 4.56 3.50
C LEU A 12 0.69 3.15 3.06
N ALA A 13 0.39 2.95 1.77
CA ALA A 13 0.07 1.63 1.24
C ALA A 13 1.26 0.64 1.39
N ALA A 14 2.50 1.11 1.21
CA ALA A 14 3.70 0.29 1.42
C ALA A 14 3.88 -0.08 2.91
N GLU A 15 3.71 0.89 3.82
CA GLU A 15 3.80 0.67 5.26
C GLU A 15 2.74 -0.33 5.75
N LEU A 16 1.49 -0.21 5.29
CA LEU A 16 0.42 -1.14 5.64
C LEU A 16 0.67 -2.56 5.12
N ARG A 17 1.22 -2.72 3.92
CA ARG A 17 1.62 -4.03 3.38
C ARG A 17 2.71 -4.66 4.24
N GLN A 18 3.72 -3.87 4.61
CA GLN A 18 4.79 -4.35 5.46
C GLN A 18 4.24 -4.76 6.84
N ALA A 19 3.43 -3.93 7.47
CA ALA A 19 2.82 -4.20 8.77
C ALA A 19 1.95 -5.47 8.75
N ARG A 20 1.20 -5.70 7.65
CA ARG A 20 0.43 -6.93 7.45
C ARG A 20 1.34 -8.16 7.42
N VAL A 21 2.39 -8.14 6.60
CA VAL A 21 3.36 -9.26 6.50
C VAL A 21 4.04 -9.52 7.85
N GLU A 22 4.38 -8.47 8.59
CA GLU A 22 4.97 -8.61 9.92
C GLU A 22 3.98 -9.21 10.94
N ALA A 23 2.71 -8.80 10.89
CA ALA A 23 1.65 -9.37 11.75
C ALA A 23 1.40 -10.85 11.42
N GLU A 24 1.33 -11.20 10.14
CA GLU A 24 1.25 -12.59 9.67
C GLU A 24 2.45 -13.40 10.17
N GLY A 25 3.67 -12.87 10.07
CA GLY A 25 4.90 -13.51 10.55
C GLY A 25 4.94 -13.72 12.06
N ARG A 26 4.24 -12.90 12.84
CA ARG A 26 4.06 -13.08 14.30
C ARG A 26 2.90 -14.00 14.67
N GLY A 27 2.10 -14.45 13.70
CA GLY A 27 0.86 -15.19 13.96
C GLY A 27 -0.27 -14.32 14.55
N ASP A 28 -0.17 -12.99 14.42
CA ASP A 28 -1.17 -12.04 14.90
C ASP A 28 -2.24 -11.81 13.82
N ALA A 29 -3.19 -12.75 13.75
CA ALA A 29 -4.27 -12.74 12.76
C ALA A 29 -5.19 -11.51 12.90
N TRP A 30 -5.34 -10.97 14.11
CA TRP A 30 -6.15 -9.77 14.33
C TRP A 30 -5.49 -8.56 13.68
N SER A 31 -4.22 -8.31 13.98
CA SER A 31 -3.50 -7.17 13.40
C SER A 31 -3.37 -7.30 11.88
N ALA A 32 -3.16 -8.52 11.35
CA ALA A 32 -3.15 -8.75 9.90
C ALA A 32 -4.49 -8.39 9.24
N ALA A 33 -5.63 -8.71 9.88
CA ALA A 33 -6.94 -8.34 9.39
C ALA A 33 -7.15 -6.82 9.41
N VAL A 34 -6.75 -6.14 10.49
CA VAL A 34 -6.81 -4.67 10.58
C VAL A 34 -6.01 -4.01 9.46
N HIS A 35 -4.75 -4.41 9.26
CA HIS A 35 -3.91 -3.85 8.19
C HIS A 35 -4.45 -4.13 6.79
N THR A 36 -5.21 -5.21 6.61
CA THR A 36 -5.88 -5.50 5.34
C THR A 36 -7.00 -4.50 5.07
N VAL A 37 -7.87 -4.25 6.07
CA VAL A 37 -8.97 -3.28 5.95
C VAL A 37 -8.43 -1.86 5.72
N ASP A 38 -7.38 -1.47 6.44
CA ASP A 38 -6.73 -0.17 6.26
C ASP A 38 -6.16 -0.03 4.84
N LEU A 39 -5.56 -1.11 4.29
CA LEU A 39 -5.01 -1.11 2.95
C LEU A 39 -6.12 -0.98 1.88
N GLU A 40 -7.24 -1.69 2.04
CA GLU A 40 -8.40 -1.60 1.15
C GLU A 40 -8.97 -0.16 1.10
N GLU A 41 -9.02 0.50 2.25
CA GLU A 41 -9.47 1.90 2.34
C GLU A 41 -8.50 2.85 1.65
N VAL A 42 -7.20 2.68 1.85
CA VAL A 42 -6.17 3.48 1.16
C VAL A 42 -6.24 3.26 -0.36
N GLU A 43 -6.43 2.02 -0.81
CA GLU A 43 -6.60 1.69 -2.23
C GLU A 43 -7.89 2.28 -2.82
N ARG A 44 -8.99 2.34 -2.05
CA ARG A 44 -10.22 3.04 -2.43
C ARG A 44 -9.98 4.54 -2.62
N VAL A 45 -9.34 5.19 -1.64
CA VAL A 45 -9.00 6.62 -1.70
C VAL A 45 -8.05 6.91 -2.86
N GLY A 46 -7.07 6.04 -3.11
CA GLY A 46 -6.18 6.12 -4.27
C GLY A 46 -6.97 6.18 -5.58
N ARG A 47 -7.89 5.22 -5.79
CA ARG A 47 -8.75 5.18 -6.98
C ARG A 47 -9.60 6.43 -7.17
N GLU A 48 -10.19 6.95 -6.09
CA GLU A 48 -10.99 8.19 -6.12
C GLU A 48 -10.16 9.41 -6.56
N LEU A 49 -8.84 9.36 -6.35
CA LEU A 49 -7.90 10.41 -6.73
C LEU A 49 -7.14 10.11 -8.03
N GLY A 50 -7.46 9.01 -8.71
CA GLY A 50 -6.77 8.57 -9.93
C GLY A 50 -5.37 8.00 -9.70
N VAL A 51 -5.03 7.63 -8.46
CA VAL A 51 -3.75 7.02 -8.09
C VAL A 51 -3.94 5.51 -7.97
N ASP A 52 -3.29 4.76 -8.85
CA ASP A 52 -3.22 3.31 -8.71
C ASP A 52 -2.23 2.95 -7.59
N LEU A 53 -2.77 2.28 -6.56
CA LEU A 53 -2.01 1.79 -5.42
C LEU A 53 -1.97 0.27 -5.40
N THR A 54 -2.71 -0.44 -6.25
CA THR A 54 -2.73 -1.90 -6.28
C THR A 54 -1.38 -2.43 -6.79
N GLY A 55 -0.66 -3.18 -5.95
CA GLY A 55 0.60 -3.82 -6.33
C GLY A 55 1.80 -2.87 -6.39
N GLY A 56 2.54 -2.76 -5.29
CA GLY A 56 3.88 -2.18 -5.32
C GLY A 56 4.89 -3.17 -5.90
N ALA A 57 5.01 -3.25 -7.24
CA ALA A 57 6.23 -3.72 -7.93
C ALA A 57 6.14 -3.67 -9.48
N ASP A 58 5.65 -2.60 -10.12
CA ASP A 58 5.81 -2.50 -11.60
C ASP A 58 6.25 -1.14 -12.12
N GLN A 59 7.04 -0.40 -11.33
CA GLN A 59 7.77 0.78 -11.82
C GLN A 59 9.26 0.80 -11.46
N ALA A 60 9.83 -0.32 -10.98
CA ALA A 60 11.27 -0.47 -10.76
C ALA A 60 11.97 -1.37 -11.80
N GLY A 61 11.30 -1.69 -12.92
CA GLY A 61 11.78 -2.65 -13.93
C GLY A 61 11.93 -2.12 -15.37
N ALA A 62 11.56 -0.87 -15.67
CA ALA A 62 11.72 -0.29 -17.02
C ALA A 62 13.12 0.31 -17.27
N VAL A 63 14.15 -0.25 -16.61
CA VAL A 63 15.57 -0.04 -16.96
C VAL A 63 16.28 -1.39 -16.86
N ARG A 64 16.36 -2.12 -17.98
CA ARG A 64 17.55 -2.80 -18.49
C ARG A 64 17.23 -3.64 -19.73
N GLY A 65 17.95 -3.36 -20.81
CA GLY A 65 18.30 -4.32 -21.88
C GLY A 65 17.49 -4.17 -23.15
#